data_AF-A0A0F9C210-F1
#
_entry.id   AF-A0A0F9C210-F1
#
_cell.length_a   1.000
_cell.length_b   1.000
_cell.length_c   1.000
_cell.angle_alpha   90.00
_cell.angle_beta   90.00
_cell.angle_gamma   90.00
#
_symmetry.space_group_name_H-M   'P 1'
#
loop_
_entity.id
_entity.type
_entity.pdbx_description
1 polymer ?
#
loop_
_entity_poly.entity_id
_entity_poly.type
_entity_poly.pdbx_seq_one_letter_code
_entity_poly.pdbx_strand_id
1 'polypeptide(L)'
;IFIAGRQVARATSRDSATVLGDGVIVLAGEIHSGGSRKNWATVAESGTVIEIRDVPESLARAAVADSDKYLEIEIIGQADIDQDALQAERAGLVARMAEIDSALAAAAVAS
;
A
#
# COMPACT_ATOMS: atom_id res chain seq x y z
N ILE A 1 8.02 9.85 -13.41
CA ILE A 1 8.32 9.85 -11.95
C ILE A 1 8.32 8.41 -11.48
N PHE A 2 9.36 7.98 -10.78
CA PHE A 2 9.47 6.63 -10.21
C PHE A 2 9.79 6.74 -8.72
N ILE A 3 9.12 5.93 -7.90
CA ILE A 3 9.33 5.85 -6.44
C ILE A 3 9.27 4.38 -6.05
N ALA A 4 10.19 3.90 -5.20
CA ALA A 4 10.24 2.51 -4.74
C ALA A 4 10.19 1.47 -5.89
N GLY A 5 10.80 1.77 -7.05
CA GLY A 5 10.77 0.92 -8.25
C GLY A 5 9.44 0.90 -9.03
N ARG A 6 8.44 1.69 -8.63
CA ARG A 6 7.13 1.82 -9.27
C ARG A 6 7.05 3.07 -10.14
N GLN A 7 6.41 2.97 -11.30
CA GLN A 7 6.06 4.16 -12.07
C GLN A 7 4.91 4.88 -11.36
N VAL A 8 5.14 6.11 -10.92
CA VAL A 8 4.10 6.96 -10.32
C VAL A 8 3.26 7.63 -11.39
N ALA A 9 3.95 8.29 -12.33
CA ALA A 9 3.32 9.06 -13.37
C ALA A 9 4.25 9.28 -14.54
N ARG A 10 3.68 9.40 -15.73
CA ARG A 10 4.42 9.59 -16.98
C ARG A 10 3.60 10.40 -17.98
N ALA A 11 4.18 11.50 -18.44
CA ALA A 11 3.81 12.14 -19.70
C ALA A 11 4.61 11.52 -20.87
N THR A 12 4.21 11.78 -22.11
CA THR A 12 4.93 11.32 -23.31
C THR A 12 5.37 12.48 -24.23
N SER A 13 4.87 13.68 -23.98
CA SER A 13 5.32 14.93 -24.59
C SER A 13 5.01 16.13 -23.69
N ARG A 14 5.40 17.34 -24.13
CA ARG A 14 5.11 18.58 -23.40
C ARG A 14 3.61 18.88 -23.26
N ASP A 15 2.82 18.46 -24.23
CA ASP A 15 1.40 18.79 -24.35
C ASP A 15 0.51 17.53 -24.15
N SER A 16 1.11 16.39 -23.76
CA SER A 16 0.35 15.17 -23.45
C SER A 16 -0.26 15.24 -22.05
N ALA A 17 -1.41 14.60 -21.89
CA ALA A 17 -1.92 14.22 -20.58
C ALA A 17 -0.90 13.32 -19.83
N THR A 18 -0.91 13.40 -18.51
CA THR A 18 -0.12 12.53 -17.65
C THR A 18 -0.90 11.26 -17.35
N VAL A 19 -0.25 10.11 -17.53
CA VAL A 19 -0.80 8.81 -17.15
C VAL A 19 -0.20 8.39 -15.82
N LEU A 20 -1.05 8.06 -14.85
CA LEU A 20 -0.63 7.48 -13.57
C LEU A 20 -0.26 6.00 -13.76
N GLY A 21 0.69 5.50 -12.96
CA GLY A 21 0.95 4.08 -12.91
C GLY A 21 -0.10 3.31 -12.12
N ASP A 22 -0.06 1.98 -12.22
CA ASP A 22 -1.02 1.12 -11.54
C ASP A 22 -0.94 1.27 -10.02
N GLY A 23 -2.11 1.34 -9.37
CA GLY A 23 -2.21 1.47 -7.92
C GLY A 23 -1.75 2.83 -7.37
N VAL A 24 -1.58 3.85 -8.22
CA VAL A 24 -1.20 5.22 -7.83
C VAL A 24 -2.45 6.09 -7.78
N ILE A 25 -2.64 6.79 -6.67
CA ILE A 25 -3.76 7.69 -6.44
C ILE A 25 -3.21 9.06 -6.04
N VAL A 26 -3.72 10.12 -6.66
CA VAL A 26 -3.42 11.50 -6.23
C VAL A 26 -4.46 11.90 -5.19
N LEU A 27 -4.01 12.13 -3.95
CA LEU A 27 -4.86 12.55 -2.84
C LEU A 27 -5.01 14.09 -2.79
N ALA A 28 -3.96 14.81 -3.18
CA ALA A 28 -3.95 16.26 -3.27
C ALA A 28 -2.91 16.74 -4.30
N GLY A 29 -3.12 17.93 -4.86
CA GLY A 29 -2.22 18.52 -5.86
C GLY A 29 -2.41 17.95 -7.27
N GLU A 30 -1.40 18.14 -8.11
CA GLU A 30 -1.46 17.80 -9.53
C GLU A 30 -0.12 17.29 -10.07
N ILE A 31 -0.21 16.33 -11.01
CA ILE A 31 0.95 15.87 -11.79
C ILE A 31 0.69 16.13 -13.27
N HIS A 32 1.52 16.95 -13.88
CA HIS A 32 1.36 17.41 -15.26
C HIS A 32 2.65 17.27 -16.08
N SER A 33 2.53 17.46 -17.39
CA SER A 33 3.68 17.59 -18.29
C SER A 33 4.28 19.00 -18.20
N GLY A 34 5.60 19.12 -18.07
CA GLY A 34 6.32 20.38 -17.91
C GLY A 34 7.48 20.53 -18.91
N GLY A 35 8.22 21.65 -18.82
CA GLY A 35 9.41 21.90 -19.63
C GLY A 35 9.12 22.51 -21.02
N SER A 36 9.85 22.08 -22.05
CA SER A 36 9.66 22.52 -23.45
C SER A 36 9.37 21.35 -24.37
N ARG A 37 8.98 21.59 -25.63
CA ARG A 37 8.74 20.50 -26.61
C ARG A 37 9.94 19.58 -26.82
N LYS A 38 11.16 20.12 -26.81
CA LYS A 38 12.41 19.35 -26.98
C LYS A 38 12.90 18.72 -25.68
N ASN A 39 12.63 19.36 -24.54
CA ASN A 39 13.07 18.93 -23.21
C ASN A 39 11.86 18.91 -22.27
N TRP A 40 10.93 17.98 -22.47
CA TRP A 40 9.74 17.86 -21.63
C TRP A 40 10.04 16.96 -20.42
N ALA A 41 9.27 17.15 -19.35
CA ALA A 41 9.35 16.34 -18.13
C ALA A 41 7.96 16.03 -17.59
N THR A 42 7.86 15.02 -16.72
CA THR A 42 6.68 14.81 -15.86
C THR A 42 6.96 15.46 -14.51
N VAL A 43 6.10 16.37 -14.09
CA VAL A 43 6.31 17.22 -12.91
C VAL A 43 5.14 17.04 -11.95
N ALA A 44 5.44 16.88 -10.67
CA ALA A 44 4.48 17.00 -9.59
C ALA A 44 4.61 18.40 -8.97
N GLU A 45 3.48 19.07 -8.73
CA GLU A 45 3.52 20.38 -8.07
C GLU A 45 3.88 20.25 -6.59
N SER A 46 4.42 21.31 -6.02
CA SER A 46 4.69 21.35 -4.58
C SER A 46 3.40 21.14 -3.78
N GLY A 47 3.46 20.26 -2.77
CA GLY A 47 2.28 19.87 -2.00
C GLY A 47 1.44 18.76 -2.64
N THR A 48 1.89 18.17 -3.75
CA THR A 48 1.24 16.97 -4.30
C THR A 48 1.43 15.79 -3.36
N VAL A 49 0.32 15.18 -2.95
CA VAL A 49 0.29 13.99 -2.10
C VAL A 49 -0.24 12.82 -2.92
N ILE A 50 0.51 11.72 -2.92
CA ILE A 50 0.15 10.50 -3.64
C ILE A 50 0.17 9.29 -2.70
N GLU A 51 -0.74 8.36 -2.95
CA GLU A 51 -0.75 7.03 -2.36
C GLU A 51 -0.29 6.02 -3.42
N ILE A 52 0.66 5.15 -3.06
CA ILE A 52 1.13 4.06 -3.94
C ILE A 52 0.81 2.74 -3.25
N ARG A 53 -0.07 1.95 -3.86
CA ARG A 53 -0.50 0.65 -3.34
C ARG A 53 0.39 -0.48 -3.85
N ASP A 54 0.31 -1.62 -3.15
CA ASP A 54 0.99 -2.87 -3.51
C ASP A 54 2.51 -2.74 -3.67
N VAL A 55 3.13 -1.89 -2.83
CA VAL A 55 4.58 -1.73 -2.77
C VAL A 55 5.17 -2.75 -1.80
N PRO A 56 6.13 -3.59 -2.22
CA PRO A 56 6.85 -4.47 -1.30
C PRO A 56 7.49 -3.69 -0.16
N GLU A 57 7.33 -4.15 1.08
CA GLU A 57 7.78 -3.44 2.27
C GLU A 57 9.27 -3.08 2.23
N SER A 58 10.11 -3.99 1.72
CA SER A 58 11.56 -3.75 1.57
C SER A 58 11.87 -2.56 0.67
N LEU A 59 11.13 -2.40 -0.44
CA LEU A 59 11.29 -1.27 -1.36
C LEU A 59 10.71 0.02 -0.78
N ALA A 60 9.60 -0.06 -0.04
CA ALA A 60 9.04 1.09 0.66
C ALA A 60 10.01 1.63 1.72
N ARG A 61 10.59 0.75 2.55
CA ARG A 61 11.60 1.14 3.56
C ARG A 61 12.87 1.72 2.94
N ALA A 62 13.35 1.15 1.84
CA ALA A 62 14.48 1.71 1.11
C ALA A 62 14.16 3.12 0.57
N ALA A 63 12.97 3.33 0.01
CA ALA A 63 12.57 4.65 -0.48
C ALA A 63 12.45 5.70 0.64
N VAL A 64 11.97 5.32 1.82
CA VAL A 64 11.97 6.20 3.00
C VAL A 64 13.40 6.58 3.40
N ALA A 65 14.33 5.63 3.39
CA ALA A 65 15.73 5.89 3.73
C ALA A 65 16.43 6.80 2.71
N ASP A 66 16.07 6.68 1.43
CA ASP A 66 16.60 7.50 0.32
C ASP A 66 15.86 8.83 0.13
N SER A 67 14.86 9.13 0.97
CA SER A 67 14.08 10.37 0.88
C SER A 67 14.94 11.62 1.10
N ASP A 68 14.56 12.73 0.49
CA ASP A 68 15.29 13.99 0.58
C ASP A 68 14.36 15.18 0.89
N LYS A 69 14.90 16.40 0.94
CA LYS A 69 14.14 17.60 1.29
C LYS A 69 12.99 17.95 0.33
N TYR A 70 12.89 17.29 -0.83
CA TYR A 70 11.83 17.51 -1.82
C TYR A 70 10.80 16.38 -1.85
N LEU A 71 11.04 15.27 -1.16
CA LEU A 71 10.17 14.10 -1.16
C LEU A 71 10.08 13.51 0.25
N GLU A 72 8.92 13.63 0.87
CA GLU A 72 8.60 12.95 2.12
C GLU A 72 7.81 11.68 1.83
N ILE A 73 8.17 10.57 2.49
CA ILE A 73 7.53 9.27 2.30
C ILE A 73 7.13 8.70 3.66
N GLU A 74 5.86 8.37 3.79
CA GLU A 74 5.30 7.64 4.92
C GLU A 74 4.79 6.27 4.45
N ILE A 75 5.15 5.21 5.17
CA ILE A 75 4.64 3.86 4.88
C ILE A 75 3.32 3.69 5.62
N ILE A 76 2.23 3.72 4.87
CA ILE A 76 0.89 3.41 5.37
C ILE A 76 0.74 1.89 5.35
N GLY A 77 1.24 1.23 6.39
CA GLY A 77 1.21 -0.21 6.57
C GLY A 77 0.05 -0.69 7.45
N GLN A 78 -0.42 -1.91 7.18
CA GLN A 78 -1.33 -2.63 8.06
C GLN A 78 -0.66 -2.78 9.43
N ALA A 79 -1.38 -2.46 10.52
CA ALA A 79 -0.88 -2.46 11.89
C ALA A 79 0.04 -3.68 12.14
N ASP A 80 1.15 -3.48 12.86
CA ASP A 80 2.05 -4.55 13.28
C ASP A 80 1.19 -5.71 13.81
N ILE A 81 1.03 -6.74 12.99
CA ILE A 81 0.14 -7.84 13.34
C ILE A 81 0.91 -8.66 14.35
N ASP A 82 0.48 -8.60 15.60
CA ASP A 82 0.99 -9.47 16.67
C ASP A 82 0.59 -10.91 16.36
N GLN A 83 1.44 -11.58 15.57
CA GLN A 83 1.26 -12.96 15.12
C GLN A 83 1.14 -13.91 16.30
N ASP A 84 1.87 -13.64 17.39
CA ASP A 84 1.85 -14.47 18.59
C ASP A 84 0.50 -14.32 19.31
N ALA A 85 -0.01 -13.10 19.45
CA ALA A 85 -1.34 -12.85 20.00
C ALA A 85 -2.44 -13.51 19.16
N LEU A 86 -2.38 -13.40 17.81
CA LEU A 86 -3.34 -14.04 16.93
C LEU A 86 -3.27 -15.57 16.98
N GLN A 87 -2.07 -16.14 17.09
CA GLN A 87 -1.91 -17.59 17.25
C GLN A 87 -2.46 -18.07 18.59
N ALA A 88 -2.25 -17.32 19.67
CA ALA A 88 -2.80 -17.63 20.98
C ALA A 88 -4.34 -17.58 20.97
N GLU A 89 -4.93 -16.54 20.37
CA GLU A 89 -6.38 -16.42 20.23
C GLU A 89 -6.95 -17.57 19.39
N ARG A 90 -6.33 -17.88 18.24
CA ARG A 90 -6.73 -19.03 17.40
C ARG A 90 -6.72 -20.34 18.18
N ALA A 91 -5.69 -20.59 18.98
CA ALA A 91 -5.61 -21.81 19.78
C ALA A 91 -6.77 -21.91 20.78
N GLY A 92 -7.12 -20.81 21.45
CA GLY A 92 -8.27 -20.75 22.34
C GLY A 92 -9.60 -21.00 21.64
N LEU A 93 -9.80 -20.38 20.46
CA LEU A 93 -11.01 -20.59 19.65
C LEU A 93 -11.15 -22.03 19.18
N VAL A 94 -10.05 -22.66 18.74
CA VAL A 94 -10.05 -24.06 18.32
C VAL A 94 -10.40 -25.00 19.49
N ALA A 95 -9.87 -24.75 20.68
CA ALA A 95 -10.25 -25.52 21.87
C ALA A 95 -11.75 -25.40 22.18
N ARG A 96 -12.29 -24.17 22.11
CA ARG A 96 -13.72 -23.93 22.33
C ARG A 96 -14.61 -24.62 21.28
N MET A 97 -14.18 -24.63 20.01
CA MET A 97 -14.88 -25.36 18.96
C MET A 97 -14.93 -26.86 19.26
N ALA A 98 -13.81 -27.46 19.70
CA ALA A 98 -13.78 -28.88 20.05
C ALA A 98 -14.71 -29.24 21.22
N GLU A 99 -14.83 -28.37 22.22
CA GLU A 99 -15.81 -28.53 23.30
C GLU A 99 -17.26 -28.49 22.78
N ILE A 100 -17.56 -27.53 21.91
CA ILE A 100 -18.89 -27.38 21.30
C ILE A 100 -19.22 -28.60 20.45
N ASP A 101 -18.28 -29.06 19.61
CA ASP A 101 -18.46 -30.23 18.76
C ASP A 101 -18.75 -31.49 19.59
N SER A 102 -18.06 -31.65 20.73
CA SER A 102 -18.30 -32.74 21.66
C SER A 102 -19.70 -32.67 22.30
N ALA A 103 -20.13 -31.47 22.70
CA ALA A 103 -21.46 -31.25 23.26
C ALA A 103 -22.58 -31.51 22.24
N LEU A 104 -22.38 -31.09 20.98
CA LEU A 104 -23.31 -31.34 19.89
C LEU A 104 -23.40 -32.83 19.54
N ALA A 105 -22.26 -33.53 19.49
CA ALA A 105 -22.23 -34.97 19.27
C ALA A 105 -22.97 -35.72 20.39
N ALA A 106 -22.76 -35.34 21.65
CA ALA A 106 -23.47 -35.92 22.80
C ALA A 106 -24.99 -35.68 22.73
N ALA A 107 -25.41 -34.47 22.35
CA ALA A 107 -26.82 -34.13 22.18
C ALA A 107 -27.49 -34.94 21.05
N ALA A 108 -26.78 -35.18 19.95
CA ALA A 108 -27.29 -35.95 18.81
C ALA A 108 -27.45 -37.45 19.11
N VAL A 109 -26.67 -38.01 20.04
CA VAL A 109 -26.77 -39.42 20.47
C VAL A 109 -27.89 -39.62 21.51
N ALA A 110 -28.30 -38.55 22.20
CA ALA A 110 -29.36 -38.56 23.21
C ALA A 110 -30.78 -38.33 22.64
N SER A 111 -30.91 -38.02 21.34
CA SER A 111 -32.19 -37.87 20.63
C SER A 111 -32.52 -39.11 19.80
#